data_AF-A0A6G9HDM3-F1
#
_entry.id   AF-A0A6G9HDM3-F1
#
_cell.length_a   1.000
_cell.length_b   1.000
_cell.length_c   1.000
_cell.angle_alpha   90.00
_cell.angle_beta   90.00
_cell.angle_gamma   90.00
#
_symmetry.space_group_name_H-M   'P 1'
#
loop_
_entity.id
_entity.type
_entity.pdbx_description
1 polymer ?
#
loop_
_entity_poly.entity_id
_entity_poly.type
_entity_poly.pdbx_seq_one_letter_code
_entity_poly.pdbx_strand_id
1 'polypeptide(L)' 'LRLQGLNLSAPLTVLPTVTCQKTIKILKEKGFDQAPVVDEAGLILGMVTLGNMLASVLAGKIKLSDPVSK' A
#
# COMPACT_ATOMS: atom_id res chain seq x y z
N LEU A 1 6.55 -8.63 27.45
CA LEU A 1 7.12 -8.16 26.18
C LEU A 1 6.46 -6.81 25.83
N ARG A 2 7.20 -5.79 25.40
CA ARG A 2 6.64 -4.50 24.94
C ARG A 2 6.85 -4.38 23.43
N LEU A 3 5.89 -3.80 22.70
CA LEU A 3 5.97 -3.65 21.24
C LEU A 3 7.21 -2.87 20.79
N GLN A 4 7.66 -1.89 21.57
CA GLN A 4 8.87 -1.11 21.30
C GLN A 4 10.14 -1.98 21.28
N GLY A 5 10.14 -3.14 21.95
CA GLY A 5 11.27 -4.07 21.93
C GLY A 5 11.45 -4.82 20.61
N LEU A 6 10.55 -4.63 19.63
CA LEU A 6 10.62 -5.27 18.31
C LEU A 6 11.46 -4.46 17.29
N ASN A 7 11.93 -3.25 17.65
CA ASN A 7 12.74 -2.39 16.77
C ASN A 7 12.17 -2.23 15.35
N LEU A 8 10.87 -1.94 15.25
CA LEU A 8 10.18 -1.79 13.97
C LEU A 8 10.58 -0.47 13.28
N SER A 9 10.81 -0.53 11.97
CA SER A 9 11.07 0.64 11.13
C SER A 9 9.79 1.39 10.77
N ALA A 10 9.90 2.70 10.51
CA ALA A 10 8.80 3.48 9.95
C ALA A 10 8.39 2.92 8.58
N PRO A 11 7.09 2.68 8.33
CA PRO A 11 6.64 2.13 7.06
C PRO A 11 6.63 3.21 5.97
N LEU A 12 6.77 2.78 4.73
CA LEU A 12 6.29 3.56 3.58
C LEU A 12 4.76 3.65 3.66
N THR A 13 4.20 4.84 3.45
CA THR A 13 2.76 5.07 3.30
C THR A 13 2.42 5.51 1.88
N VAL A 14 1.15 5.34 1.49
CA VAL A 14 0.63 5.83 0.21
C VAL A 14 -0.69 6.59 0.41
N LEU A 15 -0.93 7.61 -0.41
CA LEU A 15 -2.22 8.30 -0.42
C LEU A 15 -3.28 7.43 -1.11
N PRO A 16 -4.56 7.51 -0.70
CA PRO A 16 -5.67 6.78 -1.33
C PRO A 16 -5.83 7.09 -2.83
N THR A 17 -5.44 8.31 -3.24
CA THR A 17 -5.58 8.83 -4.60
C THR A 17 -4.48 8.35 -5.56
N VAL A 18 -3.39 7.75 -5.05
CA VAL A 18 -2.31 7.21 -5.88
C VAL A 18 -2.83 6.00 -6.66
N THR A 19 -2.41 5.87 -7.92
CA THR A 19 -2.83 4.74 -8.75
C THR A 19 -2.23 3.41 -8.29
N CYS A 20 -2.97 2.32 -8.47
CA CYS A 20 -2.47 0.97 -8.18
C CYS A 20 -1.14 0.68 -8.87
N GLN A 21 -0.97 1.11 -10.13
CA GLN A 21 0.30 0.97 -10.86
C GLN A 21 1.48 1.65 -10.16
N LYS A 22 1.28 2.89 -9.72
CA LYS A 22 2.34 3.66 -9.06
C LYS A 22 2.67 3.05 -7.70
N THR A 23 1.67 2.61 -6.95
CA THR A 23 1.84 1.91 -5.67
C THR A 23 2.62 0.61 -5.84
N ILE A 24 2.23 -0.25 -6.80
CA ILE A 24 2.96 -1.49 -7.14
C ILE A 24 4.43 -1.19 -7.47
N LYS A 25 4.67 -0.16 -8.29
CA LYS A 25 6.03 0.23 -8.70
C LYS A 25 6.87 0.67 -7.50
N ILE A 26 6.36 1.56 -6.65
CA ILE A 26 7.11 2.06 -5.48
C ILE A 26 7.40 0.92 -4.50
N LEU A 27 6.40 0.08 -4.21
CA LEU A 27 6.57 -1.09 -3.32
C LEU A 27 7.71 -1.99 -3.81
N LYS A 28 7.70 -2.35 -5.10
CA LYS A 28 8.75 -3.18 -5.71
C LYS A 28 10.12 -2.49 -5.72
N GLU A 29 10.19 -1.22 -6.09
CA GLU A 29 11.46 -0.46 -6.14
C GLU A 29 12.09 -0.26 -4.76
N LYS A 30 11.26 -0.14 -3.72
CA LYS A 30 11.71 0.07 -2.33
C LYS A 30 11.86 -1.23 -1.55
N GLY A 31 11.50 -2.38 -2.12
CA GLY A 31 11.58 -3.68 -1.46
C GLY A 31 10.57 -3.86 -0.32
N PHE A 32 9.40 -3.21 -0.42
CA PHE A 32 8.29 -3.39 0.52
C PHE A 32 7.19 -4.22 -0.11
N ASP A 33 6.63 -5.15 0.65
CA ASP A 33 5.48 -5.95 0.22
C ASP A 33 4.13 -5.32 0.57
N GLN A 34 4.13 -4.29 1.43
CA GLN A 34 2.92 -3.65 1.93
C GLN A 34 3.16 -2.19 2.34
N ALA A 35 2.09 -1.41 2.33
CA ALA A 35 2.07 -0.03 2.82
C ALA A 35 0.71 0.30 3.44
N PRO A 36 0.66 1.07 4.54
CA PRO A 36 -0.57 1.70 4.98
C PRO A 36 -1.05 2.75 3.98
N VAL A 37 -2.36 2.79 3.77
CA VAL A 37 -3.04 3.85 3.03
C VAL A 37 -3.44 4.91 4.04
N VAL A 38 -2.92 6.12 3.88
CA VAL A 38 -3.12 7.23 4.81
C VAL A 38 -3.61 8.44 4.03
N ASP A 39 -4.62 9.14 4.53
CA ASP A 39 -5.10 10.37 3.89
C ASP A 39 -4.22 11.59 4.21
N GLU A 40 -4.57 12.74 3.64
CA GLU A 40 -3.83 13.99 3.86
C GLU A 40 -3.92 14.52 5.30
N ALA A 41 -4.94 14.10 6.07
CA ALA A 41 -5.09 14.44 7.48
C ALA A 41 -4.31 13.49 8.41
N GLY A 42 -3.65 12.47 7.85
CA GLY A 42 -2.89 11.47 8.61
C GLY A 42 -3.74 10.31 9.13
N LEU A 43 -5.00 10.19 8.71
CA LEU A 43 -5.87 9.08 9.11
C LEU A 43 -5.51 7.82 8.32
N ILE A 44 -5.34 6.70 9.03
CA ILE A 44 -5.09 5.40 8.42
C ILE A 44 -6.41 4.85 7.89
N LEU A 45 -6.51 4.72 6.57
CA LEU A 45 -7.69 4.20 5.89
C LEU A 45 -7.65 2.68 5.69
N GLY A 46 -6.46 2.10 5.69
CA GLY A 46 -6.28 0.66 5.51
C GLY A 46 -4.87 0.27 5.12
N MET A 47 -4.75 -0.91 4.50
CA MET A 47 -3.48 -1.49 4.07
C MET A 47 -3.59 -1.95 2.62
N VAL A 48 -2.51 -1.79 1.87
CA VAL A 48 -2.32 -2.46 0.58
C VAL A 48 -1.15 -3.43 0.68
N THR A 49 -1.27 -4.55 -0.03
CA THR A 49 -0.17 -5.49 -0.23
C THR A 49 0.06 -5.70 -1.72
N LEU A 50 1.33 -5.91 -2.09
CA LEU A 50 1.75 -6.12 -3.46
C LEU A 50 1.04 -7.34 -4.07
N GLY A 51 1.00 -8.44 -3.32
CA GLY A 51 0.34 -9.69 -3.73
C GLY A 51 -1.16 -9.52 -4.00
N ASN A 52 -1.89 -8.87 -3.08
CA ASN A 52 -3.34 -8.67 -3.26
C ASN A 52 -3.66 -7.74 -4.42
N MET A 53 -2.89 -6.66 -4.60
CA MET A 53 -3.09 -5.75 -5.74
C MET A 53 -2.85 -6.47 -7.07
N LEU A 54 -1.74 -7.21 -7.21
CA LEU A 54 -1.44 -7.97 -8.43
C LEU A 54 -2.52 -9.02 -8.73
N ALA A 55 -2.95 -9.78 -7.72
CA ALA A 55 -4.03 -10.75 -7.87
C ALA A 55 -5.36 -10.09 -8.29
N SER A 56 -5.68 -8.92 -7.74
CA SER A 56 -6.90 -8.18 -8.07
C SER A 56 -6.88 -7.60 -9.49
N VAL A 57 -5.71 -7.15 -9.96
CA VAL A 57 -5.51 -6.72 -11.36
C VAL A 57 -5.66 -7.90 -12.32
N LEU A 58 -5.02 -9.04 -12.03
CA LEU A 58 -5.12 -10.25 -12.85
C LEU A 58 -6.55 -10.80 -12.91
N ALA A 59 -7.29 -10.72 -11.79
CA ALA A 59 -8.70 -11.09 -11.73
C ALA A 59 -9.64 -10.05 -12.37
N GLY A 60 -9.12 -8.92 -12.90
CA GLY A 60 -9.92 -7.86 -13.51
C GLY A 60 -10.80 -7.07 -12.54
N LYS A 61 -10.60 -7.23 -11.22
CA LYS A 61 -11.37 -6.52 -10.18
C LYS A 61 -11.02 -5.04 -10.10
N ILE A 62 -9.76 -4.71 -10.39
CA ILE A 62 -9.23 -3.34 -10.44
C ILE A 62 -8.37 -3.16 -11.70
N LYS A 63 -8.24 -1.92 -12.17
CA LYS A 63 -7.33 -1.52 -13.25
C LYS A 63 -6.07 -0.90 -12.67
N LEU A 64 -4.96 -0.98 -13.41
CA LEU A 64 -3.70 -0.33 -13.04
C LEU A 64 -3.83 1.19 -12.85
N SER A 65 -4.75 1.82 -13.60
CA SER A 65 -5.06 3.25 -13.52
C SER A 65 -6.00 3.63 -12.38
N ASP A 66 -6.66 2.66 -11.73
CA ASP A 66 -7.57 2.96 -10.63
C ASP A 66 -6.80 3.52 -9.43
N PRO A 67 -7.41 4.42 -8.63
CA PRO A 67 -6.85 4.84 -7.35
C PRO A 67 -6.87 3.67 -6.36
N VAL A 68 -5.95 3.68 -5.40
CA VAL A 68 -5.86 2.67 -4.33
C VAL A 68 -7.14 2.58 -3.48
N SER A 69 -7.88 3.66 -3.32
CA SER A 69 -9.12 3.69 -2.52
C SER A 69 -10.34 3.04 -3.16
N LYS A 70 -10.21 2.46 -4.36
CA LYS A 70 -11.32 1.84 -5.08
C LYS A 70 -11.68 0.46 -4.54
#